data_AF-A0AB40BVL9-F1
#
_entry.id   AF-A0AB40BVL9-F1
#
_cell.length_a   1.000
_cell.length_b   1.000
_cell.length_c   1.000
_cell.angle_alpha   90.00
_cell.angle_beta   90.00
_cell.angle_gamma   90.00
#
_symmetry.space_group_name_H-M   'P 1'
#
loop_
_entity.id
_entity.type
_entity.pdbx_description
1 polymer ?
#
loop_
_entity_poly.entity_id
_entity_poly.type
_entity_poly.pdbx_seq_one_letter_code
_entity_poly.pdbx_strand_id
1 'polypeptide(L)'
;MAAEQARFPLFAGKREGNRFGKRVRIYLSGFGQTGINPLRRSKRRSLSSLASGDPSSPPPPPPPPRLLRTPPTTISMRTLPIVPGFLASIAFLPLHPVAIASTHYPCEDIRHYYSTTNGLHGIELQKQLGSIVSVHDPIPYRKVWDALMILDAADADNPEASSDVIEIYSLRAVAKQLAGRPDGWNREHLWPRSYGLIDAPALSDLHNIRPADVNVNSSRGNKYYGECTDTSTDCLRPANREAALDTETDKQRWAPPLQVRGDIARSLMYMAVCYGFHVPDRNPPLQLSDSPNVQNRTMGLLSELLKWNEIDPPSREEQLRNERICKLYQHNRNPFIDHPEYANLIWKPTIPTISTTFSPSLQAWVNEFHYNNKGEDRNEFVEIIVERSTDASTLKLILYNGADGKMYASLPLEDGQVFTINNSDSGFLIFTTFVRLQNGPADGIALVSGRIDDHYEVIQFLSYGGTLKAKDGPAKGIESIDLQLQETEKSSEDDSLGLAGQSLRELQWRKFVRGATPGKLNIGEQLL
;
A
#
# COMPACT_ATOMS: atom_id res chain seq x y z
N MET A 1 45.88 30.65 -16.78
CA MET A 1 46.46 30.79 -15.42
C MET A 1 45.96 29.62 -14.60
N ALA A 2 46.84 28.88 -13.93
CA ALA A 2 46.51 27.57 -13.37
C ALA A 2 47.27 27.28 -12.07
N ALA A 3 46.62 26.47 -11.24
CA ALA A 3 47.15 25.71 -10.11
C ALA A 3 47.71 26.48 -8.90
N GLU A 4 47.17 26.14 -7.73
CA GLU A 4 47.96 26.15 -6.49
C GLU A 4 47.72 24.82 -5.76
N GLN A 5 48.79 24.07 -5.54
CA GLN A 5 48.83 22.88 -4.68
C GLN A 5 49.91 23.12 -3.62
N ALA A 6 49.57 22.95 -2.35
CA ALA A 6 50.53 22.89 -1.26
C ALA A 6 50.59 21.47 -0.67
N ARG A 7 51.78 21.00 -0.27
CA ARG A 7 52.03 19.59 0.09
C ARG A 7 53.12 19.50 1.18
N PHE A 8 52.91 18.62 2.17
CA PHE A 8 53.90 18.08 3.14
C PHE A 8 54.49 19.05 4.22
N PRO A 9 55.17 18.55 5.29
CA PRO A 9 55.63 17.18 5.60
C PRO A 9 55.35 16.61 7.02
N LEU A 10 55.86 15.40 7.27
CA LEU A 10 55.86 14.64 8.55
C LEU A 10 56.89 15.16 9.59
N PHE A 11 56.75 14.74 10.87
CA PHE A 11 57.89 14.41 11.76
C PHE A 11 57.51 13.44 12.92
N ALA A 12 58.49 12.78 13.55
CA ALA A 12 58.31 11.75 14.60
C ALA A 12 59.41 11.75 15.69
N GLY A 13 59.09 11.28 16.91
CA GLY A 13 60.00 10.98 18.05
C GLY A 13 59.21 10.67 19.34
N LYS A 14 59.39 9.54 20.06
CA LYS A 14 60.45 9.17 21.06
C LYS A 14 60.56 10.14 22.27
N ARG A 15 60.68 9.74 23.55
CA ARG A 15 60.55 8.45 24.31
C ARG A 15 60.61 8.76 25.85
N GLU A 16 60.26 7.79 26.72
CA GLU A 16 60.54 7.72 28.19
C GLU A 16 59.76 8.69 29.14
N GLY A 17 59.40 8.35 30.40
CA GLY A 17 59.40 7.05 31.13
C GLY A 17 59.14 7.17 32.66
N ASN A 18 58.71 6.07 33.33
CA ASN A 18 58.64 5.82 34.81
C ASN A 18 57.62 6.64 35.67
N ARG A 19 57.06 6.17 36.81
CA ARG A 19 56.91 4.83 37.49
C ARG A 19 55.85 4.92 38.64
N PHE A 20 55.55 3.78 39.30
CA PHE A 20 54.66 3.49 40.48
C PHE A 20 53.22 3.03 40.15
N GLY A 21 52.65 1.98 40.77
CA GLY A 21 53.26 0.89 41.58
C GLY A 21 52.31 0.14 42.54
N LYS A 22 52.40 -1.21 42.57
CA LYS A 22 51.69 -2.24 43.42
C LYS A 22 50.36 -2.77 42.81
N ARG A 23 50.11 -4.07 42.54
CA ARG A 23 50.30 -5.40 43.22
C ARG A 23 49.14 -5.78 44.17
N VAL A 24 48.68 -7.03 44.45
CA VAL A 24 48.70 -8.44 43.89
C VAL A 24 47.88 -9.28 44.93
N ARG A 25 46.88 -10.17 44.65
CA ARG A 25 46.86 -11.58 44.15
C ARG A 25 45.37 -12.07 44.21
N ILE A 26 44.77 -12.78 43.24
CA ILE A 26 44.64 -14.26 43.04
C ILE A 26 44.58 -15.15 44.29
N TYR A 27 43.51 -15.95 44.43
CA TYR A 27 43.54 -17.37 44.86
C TYR A 27 42.35 -18.18 44.28
N LEU A 28 42.60 -19.45 43.98
CA LEU A 28 41.65 -20.49 43.53
C LEU A 28 41.88 -21.76 44.37
N SER A 29 40.82 -22.46 44.77
CA SER A 29 40.84 -23.87 45.18
C SER A 29 39.41 -24.44 45.26
N GLY A 30 39.23 -25.75 45.11
CA GLY A 30 37.91 -26.41 45.11
C GLY A 30 37.94 -27.86 45.64
N PHE A 31 36.86 -28.61 45.35
CA PHE A 31 36.53 -29.99 45.82
C PHE A 31 36.14 -30.13 47.31
N GLY A 32 35.16 -30.97 47.71
CA GLY A 32 34.20 -31.75 46.91
C GLY A 32 33.26 -32.69 47.73
N GLN A 33 32.21 -33.20 47.05
CA GLN A 33 31.38 -34.41 47.28
C GLN A 33 30.49 -34.65 48.53
N THR A 34 29.47 -35.50 48.27
CA THR A 34 28.43 -36.10 49.17
C THR A 34 27.30 -35.17 49.64
N GLY A 35 26.02 -35.55 49.70
CA GLY A 35 25.32 -36.75 49.20
C GLY A 35 23.85 -36.84 49.70
N ILE A 36 23.04 -37.70 49.08
CA ILE A 36 21.76 -38.27 49.59
C ILE A 36 20.49 -37.37 49.58
N ASN A 37 19.47 -37.86 48.87
CA ASN A 37 18.05 -37.47 48.90
C ASN A 37 17.34 -38.34 49.99
N PRO A 38 16.28 -37.91 50.73
CA PRO A 38 14.94 -37.94 50.13
C PRO A 38 13.83 -37.02 50.73
N LEU A 39 12.76 -36.88 49.94
CA LEU A 39 11.33 -36.79 50.31
C LEU A 39 10.93 -36.80 51.81
N ARG A 40 10.21 -35.75 52.26
CA ARG A 40 8.81 -35.80 52.77
C ARG A 40 8.38 -34.49 53.47
N ARG A 41 7.23 -33.93 53.05
CA ARG A 41 6.29 -33.28 53.96
C ARG A 41 4.90 -33.88 53.77
N SER A 42 4.27 -34.25 54.88
CA SER A 42 2.92 -34.85 54.92
C SER A 42 2.27 -34.50 56.25
N LYS A 43 0.93 -34.62 56.32
CA LYS A 43 0.06 -34.46 57.51
C LYS A 43 -0.13 -32.98 57.95
N ARG A 44 -1.31 -32.55 58.41
CA ARG A 44 -2.51 -33.26 58.96
C ARG A 44 -3.78 -32.46 58.57
N ARG A 45 -4.89 -33.09 58.14
CA ARG A 45 -6.10 -33.50 58.92
C ARG A 45 -6.98 -32.33 59.43
N SER A 46 -8.33 -32.42 59.50
CA SER A 46 -9.31 -33.44 59.05
C SER A 46 -10.76 -33.03 59.36
N LEU A 47 -11.74 -33.85 58.89
CA LEU A 47 -13.21 -33.91 59.21
C LEU A 47 -14.08 -33.09 58.22
N SER A 48 -15.26 -33.52 57.73
CA SER A 48 -16.01 -34.81 57.73
C SER A 48 -17.29 -34.62 56.86
N SER A 49 -17.93 -35.59 56.19
CA SER A 49 -17.67 -37.03 55.93
C SER A 49 -18.72 -37.62 54.95
N LEU A 50 -18.41 -38.76 54.30
CA LEU A 50 -19.35 -39.75 53.69
C LEU A 50 -20.26 -39.33 52.50
N ALA A 51 -19.83 -39.67 51.28
CA ALA A 51 -20.57 -40.55 50.34
C ALA A 51 -19.63 -41.04 49.22
N SER A 52 -19.94 -42.19 48.61
CA SER A 52 -19.02 -42.97 47.77
C SER A 52 -19.26 -42.84 46.26
N GLY A 53 -18.18 -42.77 45.45
CA GLY A 53 -18.22 -43.08 44.02
C GLY A 53 -17.34 -42.19 43.13
N ASP A 54 -16.27 -42.76 42.56
CA ASP A 54 -15.38 -42.18 41.54
C ASP A 54 -14.58 -43.35 40.91
N PRO A 55 -14.00 -43.31 39.69
CA PRO A 55 -14.09 -42.29 38.62
C PRO A 55 -14.51 -42.84 37.24
N SER A 56 -14.85 -41.97 36.28
CA SER A 56 -14.48 -42.14 34.86
C SER A 56 -14.80 -40.93 33.95
N SER A 57 -13.77 -40.53 33.21
CA SER A 57 -13.73 -40.07 31.80
C SER A 57 -14.81 -39.14 31.19
N PRO A 58 -14.40 -38.14 30.37
CA PRO A 58 -15.34 -37.40 29.52
C PRO A 58 -15.97 -38.31 28.43
N PRO A 59 -17.20 -38.04 27.98
CA PRO A 59 -17.89 -38.87 27.00
C PRO A 59 -17.28 -38.74 25.58
N PRO A 60 -17.34 -39.80 24.76
CA PRO A 60 -16.86 -39.78 23.38
C PRO A 60 -17.79 -38.96 22.45
N PRO A 61 -17.27 -38.44 21.31
CA PRO A 61 -18.07 -37.71 20.33
C PRO A 61 -19.10 -38.61 19.61
N PRO A 62 -20.20 -38.04 19.09
CA PRO A 62 -21.26 -38.79 18.42
C PRO A 62 -20.81 -39.37 17.06
N PRO A 63 -21.40 -40.50 16.63
CA PRO A 63 -21.05 -41.14 15.35
C PRO A 63 -21.59 -40.37 14.13
N PRO A 64 -20.95 -40.50 12.95
CA PRO A 64 -21.40 -39.86 11.72
C PRO A 64 -22.72 -40.45 11.19
N PRO A 65 -23.50 -39.69 10.38
CA PRO A 65 -24.81 -40.12 9.90
C PRO A 65 -24.73 -41.33 8.96
N ARG A 66 -25.75 -42.20 9.08
CA ARG A 66 -25.86 -43.47 8.34
C ARG A 66 -26.25 -43.22 6.87
N LEU A 67 -25.41 -43.67 5.94
CA LEU A 67 -25.78 -43.73 4.52
C LEU A 67 -26.88 -44.79 4.30
N LEU A 68 -28.04 -44.35 3.82
CA LEU A 68 -29.10 -45.22 3.32
C LEU A 68 -28.67 -45.86 2.00
N ARG A 69 -28.44 -47.18 2.01
CA ARG A 69 -28.27 -47.97 0.79
C ARG A 69 -29.63 -48.19 0.12
N THR A 70 -29.80 -47.70 -1.10
CA THR A 70 -30.87 -48.15 -2.01
C THR A 70 -30.52 -49.52 -2.63
N PRO A 71 -31.52 -50.36 -2.94
CA PRO A 71 -31.28 -51.66 -3.57
C PRO A 71 -31.01 -51.52 -5.08
N PRO A 72 -30.31 -52.48 -5.71
CA PRO A 72 -30.01 -52.43 -7.14
C PRO A 72 -31.26 -52.69 -8.00
N THR A 73 -31.56 -51.79 -8.93
CA THR A 73 -32.64 -51.97 -9.91
C THR A 73 -32.17 -52.86 -11.06
N THR A 74 -32.63 -54.11 -11.10
CA THR A 74 -32.37 -55.03 -12.20
C THR A 74 -33.20 -54.64 -13.42
N ILE A 75 -32.57 -54.21 -14.51
CA ILE A 75 -33.25 -53.94 -15.78
C ILE A 75 -33.53 -55.28 -16.47
N SER A 76 -34.80 -55.66 -16.54
CA SER A 76 -35.25 -56.83 -17.31
C SER A 76 -35.43 -56.44 -18.78
N MET A 77 -34.70 -57.09 -19.69
CA MET A 77 -34.95 -56.96 -21.13
C MET A 77 -36.30 -57.62 -21.47
N ARG A 78 -37.32 -56.81 -21.76
CA ARG A 78 -38.51 -57.27 -22.49
C ARG A 78 -38.32 -57.03 -23.98
N THR A 79 -38.33 -58.11 -24.75
CA THR A 79 -38.49 -58.08 -26.19
C THR A 79 -39.90 -57.58 -26.54
N LEU A 80 -39.99 -56.70 -27.54
CA LEU A 80 -41.24 -56.26 -28.17
C LEU A 80 -41.23 -56.67 -29.65
N PRO A 81 -42.38 -56.99 -30.26
CA PRO A 81 -42.45 -57.61 -31.57
C PRO A 81 -42.21 -56.61 -32.71
N ILE A 82 -41.65 -57.12 -33.80
CA ILE A 82 -41.43 -56.39 -35.05
C ILE A 82 -42.78 -56.23 -35.77
N VAL A 83 -43.15 -55.00 -36.09
CA VAL A 83 -44.24 -54.68 -37.04
C VAL A 83 -43.62 -53.94 -38.23
N PRO A 84 -43.68 -54.45 -39.46
CA PRO A 84 -43.07 -53.80 -40.61
C PRO A 84 -44.01 -52.80 -41.28
N GLY A 85 -43.46 -51.66 -41.70
CA GLY A 85 -43.97 -50.90 -42.84
C GLY A 85 -44.84 -49.68 -42.54
N PHE A 86 -44.20 -48.51 -42.43
CA PHE A 86 -44.72 -47.29 -43.04
C PHE A 86 -43.54 -46.41 -43.50
N LEU A 87 -43.40 -46.21 -44.81
CA LEU A 87 -42.39 -45.34 -45.40
C LEU A 87 -42.84 -43.88 -45.28
N ALA A 88 -42.54 -43.24 -44.15
CA ALA A 88 -42.62 -41.79 -44.03
C ALA A 88 -41.33 -41.17 -44.61
N SER A 89 -41.48 -40.29 -45.62
CA SER A 89 -40.34 -39.57 -46.19
C SER A 89 -39.80 -38.57 -45.15
N ILE A 90 -38.63 -38.87 -44.58
CA ILE A 90 -37.92 -37.94 -43.70
C ILE A 90 -37.31 -36.86 -44.60
N ALA A 91 -37.92 -35.68 -44.61
CA ALA A 91 -37.28 -34.49 -45.15
C ALA A 91 -36.03 -34.19 -44.32
N PHE A 92 -34.85 -34.28 -44.94
CA PHE A 92 -33.61 -33.78 -44.34
C PHE A 92 -33.71 -32.25 -44.22
N LEU A 93 -34.18 -31.78 -43.06
CA LEU A 93 -33.87 -30.43 -42.62
C LEU A 93 -32.34 -30.31 -42.54
N PRO A 94 -31.72 -29.28 -43.13
CA PRO A 94 -30.30 -29.07 -42.96
C PRO A 94 -30.01 -28.89 -41.47
N LEU A 95 -29.13 -29.73 -40.93
CA LEU A 95 -28.53 -29.52 -39.62
C LEU A 95 -27.83 -28.17 -39.68
N HIS A 96 -28.49 -27.14 -39.16
CA HIS A 96 -27.84 -25.86 -38.93
C HIS A 96 -26.73 -26.15 -37.93
N PRO A 97 -25.48 -25.69 -38.18
CA PRO A 97 -24.44 -25.83 -37.18
C PRO A 97 -24.93 -25.11 -35.93
N VAL A 98 -25.11 -25.86 -34.83
CA VAL A 98 -25.29 -25.26 -33.52
C VAL A 98 -24.02 -24.48 -33.28
N ALA A 99 -24.11 -23.15 -33.36
CA ALA A 99 -23.02 -22.28 -33.01
C ALA A 99 -22.68 -22.57 -31.54
N ILE A 100 -21.55 -23.24 -31.32
CA ILE A 100 -20.95 -23.31 -29.99
C ILE A 100 -20.51 -21.87 -29.70
N ALA A 101 -21.38 -21.14 -29.02
CA ALA A 101 -21.03 -19.83 -28.50
C ALA A 101 -19.85 -20.05 -27.55
N SER A 102 -18.66 -19.56 -27.95
CA SER A 102 -17.52 -19.52 -27.06
C SER A 102 -17.87 -18.54 -25.94
N THR A 103 -18.33 -19.07 -24.81
CA THR A 103 -18.71 -18.30 -23.62
C THR A 103 -17.45 -17.77 -22.96
N HIS A 104 -16.92 -16.69 -23.54
CA HIS A 104 -15.88 -15.91 -22.91
C HIS A 104 -16.44 -15.31 -21.63
N TYR A 105 -15.69 -15.39 -20.54
CA TYR A 105 -16.08 -14.77 -19.28
C TYR A 105 -15.95 -13.24 -19.42
N PRO A 106 -16.79 -12.44 -18.72
CA PRO A 106 -16.72 -10.98 -18.82
C PRO A 106 -15.33 -10.40 -18.51
N CYS A 107 -14.54 -11.09 -17.67
CA CYS A 107 -13.18 -10.71 -17.33
C CYS A 107 -12.16 -10.87 -18.49
N GLU A 108 -12.50 -11.55 -19.58
CA GLU A 108 -11.58 -11.75 -20.72
C GLU A 108 -11.45 -10.49 -21.59
N ASP A 109 -12.48 -9.64 -21.64
CA ASP A 109 -12.40 -8.29 -22.21
C ASP A 109 -12.12 -7.27 -21.09
N ILE A 110 -10.83 -7.05 -20.80
CA ILE A 110 -10.35 -6.14 -19.75
C ILE A 110 -10.98 -4.73 -19.88
N ARG A 111 -11.13 -4.22 -21.12
CA ARG A 111 -11.68 -2.88 -21.37
C ARG A 111 -13.17 -2.83 -21.01
N HIS A 112 -13.93 -3.86 -21.35
CA HIS A 112 -15.35 -3.92 -20.99
C HIS A 112 -15.55 -4.22 -19.50
N TYR A 113 -14.73 -5.11 -18.93
CA TYR A 113 -14.80 -5.54 -17.52
C TYR A 113 -14.67 -4.38 -16.54
N TYR A 114 -13.79 -3.42 -16.83
CA TYR A 114 -13.63 -2.19 -16.01
C TYR A 114 -14.40 -0.97 -16.55
N SER A 115 -15.26 -1.10 -17.56
CA SER A 115 -15.90 0.06 -18.22
C SER A 115 -16.70 1.00 -17.30
N THR A 116 -17.15 0.50 -16.14
CA THR A 116 -17.88 1.28 -15.11
C THR A 116 -16.99 2.06 -14.12
N THR A 117 -15.65 1.94 -14.19
CA THR A 117 -14.72 2.64 -13.26
C THR A 117 -14.30 4.02 -13.75
N ASN A 118 -14.63 4.37 -15.00
CA ASN A 118 -14.21 5.61 -15.67
C ASN A 118 -14.55 6.86 -14.86
N GLY A 119 -13.52 7.64 -14.48
CA GLY A 119 -13.67 8.90 -13.74
C GLY A 119 -13.99 8.74 -12.24
N LEU A 120 -13.99 7.50 -11.71
CA LEU A 120 -14.14 7.27 -10.28
C LEU A 120 -12.79 7.38 -9.56
N HIS A 121 -12.83 7.87 -8.32
CA HIS A 121 -11.67 8.01 -7.44
C HIS A 121 -12.03 7.64 -5.99
N GLY A 122 -11.01 7.48 -5.16
CA GLY A 122 -11.12 7.23 -3.73
C GLY A 122 -12.06 6.07 -3.40
N ILE A 123 -12.94 6.32 -2.43
CA ILE A 123 -13.88 5.33 -1.90
C ILE A 123 -14.92 4.86 -2.94
N GLU A 124 -15.27 5.67 -3.94
CA GLU A 124 -16.24 5.26 -4.97
C GLU A 124 -15.61 4.34 -6.01
N LEU A 125 -14.36 4.59 -6.42
CA LEU A 125 -13.60 3.63 -7.22
C LEU A 125 -13.38 2.32 -6.46
N GLN A 126 -13.06 2.40 -5.16
CA GLN A 126 -12.85 1.23 -4.31
C GLN A 126 -14.12 0.35 -4.20
N LYS A 127 -15.28 0.96 -3.99
CA LYS A 127 -16.59 0.27 -4.00
C LYS A 127 -16.89 -0.33 -5.36
N GLN A 128 -16.71 0.42 -6.44
CA GLN A 128 -17.06 -0.04 -7.79
C GLN A 128 -16.20 -1.23 -8.22
N LEU A 129 -14.88 -1.17 -8.02
CA LEU A 129 -14.00 -2.32 -8.21
C LEU A 129 -14.42 -3.49 -7.31
N GLY A 130 -14.77 -3.22 -6.05
CA GLY A 130 -15.26 -4.24 -5.12
C GLY A 130 -16.51 -4.96 -5.64
N SER A 131 -17.45 -4.22 -6.25
CA SER A 131 -18.66 -4.82 -6.85
C SER A 131 -18.36 -5.67 -8.08
N ILE A 132 -17.38 -5.29 -8.90
CA ILE A 132 -16.94 -6.05 -10.08
C ILE A 132 -16.24 -7.34 -9.65
N VAL A 133 -15.22 -7.25 -8.79
CA VAL A 133 -14.31 -8.38 -8.53
C VAL A 133 -14.80 -9.34 -7.45
N SER A 134 -15.75 -8.94 -6.61
CA SER A 134 -16.37 -9.84 -5.63
C SER A 134 -17.30 -10.88 -6.26
N VAL A 135 -17.78 -10.66 -7.48
CA VAL A 135 -18.53 -11.65 -8.26
C VAL A 135 -17.53 -12.59 -8.95
N HIS A 136 -17.32 -13.76 -8.35
CA HIS A 136 -16.35 -14.76 -8.82
C HIS A 136 -16.69 -16.17 -8.31
N ASP A 137 -16.18 -17.19 -8.98
CA ASP A 137 -16.48 -18.60 -8.70
C ASP A 137 -15.49 -19.17 -7.66
N PRO A 138 -15.92 -19.49 -6.43
CA PRO A 138 -15.02 -19.99 -5.39
C PRO A 138 -14.57 -21.43 -5.67
N ILE A 139 -13.26 -21.64 -5.86
CA ILE A 139 -12.71 -23.00 -5.94
C ILE A 139 -12.64 -23.67 -4.56
N PRO A 140 -12.88 -25.00 -4.42
CA PRO A 140 -12.70 -25.68 -3.15
C PRO A 140 -11.24 -25.61 -2.67
N TYR A 141 -10.98 -25.28 -1.40
CA TYR A 141 -9.61 -25.07 -0.88
C TYR A 141 -8.61 -26.21 -1.19
N ARG A 142 -9.07 -27.47 -1.30
CA ARG A 142 -8.25 -28.62 -1.73
C ARG A 142 -7.69 -28.52 -3.15
N LYS A 143 -8.37 -27.81 -4.06
CA LYS A 143 -8.01 -27.60 -5.47
C LYS A 143 -7.04 -26.45 -5.70
N VAL A 144 -6.77 -25.64 -4.68
CA VAL A 144 -5.76 -24.58 -4.74
C VAL A 144 -4.38 -25.14 -5.11
N TRP A 145 -4.01 -26.34 -4.63
CA TRP A 145 -2.72 -26.97 -5.02
C TRP A 145 -2.60 -27.15 -6.54
N ASP A 146 -3.61 -27.78 -7.16
CA ASP A 146 -3.66 -28.05 -8.60
C ASP A 146 -3.59 -26.73 -9.40
N ALA A 147 -4.22 -25.66 -8.90
CA ALA A 147 -4.19 -24.34 -9.52
C ALA A 147 -2.80 -23.67 -9.43
N LEU A 148 -2.17 -23.64 -8.26
CA LEU A 148 -0.83 -23.05 -8.09
C LEU A 148 0.23 -23.75 -8.96
N MET A 149 0.09 -25.06 -9.19
CA MET A 149 0.97 -25.80 -10.10
C MET A 149 0.90 -25.32 -11.56
N ILE A 150 -0.13 -24.57 -11.95
CA ILE A 150 -0.29 -23.98 -13.29
C ILE A 150 -0.04 -22.46 -13.25
N LEU A 151 -0.58 -21.78 -12.24
CA LEU A 151 -0.51 -20.32 -12.08
C LEU A 151 0.90 -19.81 -11.76
N ASP A 152 1.69 -20.60 -11.06
CA ASP A 152 2.99 -20.22 -10.52
C ASP A 152 4.11 -21.14 -11.04
N ALA A 153 3.90 -21.75 -12.21
CA ALA A 153 4.84 -22.65 -12.88
C ALA A 153 6.13 -21.92 -13.31
N ALA A 154 7.28 -22.59 -13.19
CA ALA A 154 8.58 -22.05 -13.56
C ALA A 154 8.74 -21.77 -15.07
N ASP A 155 8.18 -22.63 -15.94
CA ASP A 155 7.87 -22.26 -17.32
C ASP A 155 6.46 -21.66 -17.36
N ALA A 156 6.40 -20.32 -17.44
CA ALA A 156 5.16 -19.57 -17.50
C ALA A 156 4.46 -19.63 -18.88
N ASP A 157 5.13 -20.10 -19.93
CA ASP A 157 4.56 -20.26 -21.27
C ASP A 157 3.98 -21.67 -21.48
N ASN A 158 4.59 -22.71 -20.90
CA ASN A 158 4.13 -24.10 -20.93
C ASN A 158 3.88 -24.65 -19.52
N PRO A 159 2.91 -24.09 -18.76
CA PRO A 159 2.74 -24.38 -17.34
C PRO A 159 2.38 -25.85 -17.05
N GLU A 160 1.70 -26.55 -17.96
CA GLU A 160 1.43 -27.99 -17.85
C GLU A 160 2.69 -28.85 -17.99
N ALA A 161 3.66 -28.40 -18.81
CA ALA A 161 4.92 -29.10 -19.06
C ALA A 161 5.98 -28.84 -17.99
N SER A 162 5.91 -27.68 -17.30
CA SER A 162 6.83 -27.34 -16.20
C SER A 162 6.82 -28.43 -15.10
N SER A 163 7.99 -28.87 -14.66
CA SER A 163 8.15 -29.74 -13.47
C SER A 163 8.04 -28.98 -12.14
N ASP A 164 8.21 -27.67 -12.17
CA ASP A 164 8.49 -26.83 -11.00
C ASP A 164 7.52 -25.64 -10.89
N VAL A 165 7.42 -25.09 -9.67
CA VAL A 165 6.78 -23.80 -9.36
C VAL A 165 7.79 -22.83 -8.76
N ILE A 166 7.53 -21.53 -8.85
CA ILE A 166 8.34 -20.49 -8.22
C ILE A 166 7.78 -20.15 -6.84
N GLU A 167 8.63 -20.24 -5.81
CA GLU A 167 8.30 -19.87 -4.44
C GLU A 167 8.43 -18.36 -4.20
N ILE A 168 7.37 -17.72 -3.69
CA ILE A 168 7.24 -16.25 -3.62
C ILE A 168 8.30 -15.55 -2.78
N TYR A 169 8.80 -16.16 -1.70
CA TYR A 169 9.77 -15.52 -0.79
C TYR A 169 11.23 -15.98 -0.96
N SER A 170 11.45 -17.12 -1.62
CA SER A 170 12.79 -17.65 -1.89
C SER A 170 13.25 -17.37 -3.31
N LEU A 171 12.31 -17.09 -4.23
CA LEU A 171 12.49 -16.96 -5.67
C LEU A 171 13.11 -18.21 -6.33
N ARG A 172 12.98 -19.38 -5.69
CA ARG A 172 13.50 -20.65 -6.21
C ARG A 172 12.43 -21.40 -7.01
N ALA A 173 12.86 -22.07 -8.08
CA ALA A 173 12.10 -23.12 -8.72
C ALA A 173 12.16 -24.40 -7.86
N VAL A 174 11.00 -24.96 -7.51
CA VAL A 174 10.87 -26.16 -6.68
C VAL A 174 9.82 -27.11 -7.26
N ALA A 175 10.13 -28.41 -7.25
CA ALA A 175 9.33 -29.41 -7.93
C ALA A 175 7.88 -29.49 -7.43
N LYS A 176 6.91 -29.52 -8.35
CA LYS A 176 5.47 -29.60 -8.06
C LYS A 176 5.11 -30.75 -7.12
N GLN A 177 5.79 -31.89 -7.25
CA GLN A 177 5.62 -33.09 -6.40
C GLN A 177 5.98 -32.90 -4.92
N LEU A 178 6.65 -31.80 -4.55
CA LEU A 178 6.98 -31.43 -3.17
C LEU A 178 5.89 -30.59 -2.49
N ALA A 179 4.77 -30.33 -3.17
CA ALA A 179 3.59 -29.68 -2.61
C ALA A 179 3.14 -30.30 -1.28
N GLY A 180 3.15 -29.52 -0.21
CA GLY A 180 2.71 -29.92 1.12
C GLY A 180 3.67 -30.87 1.86
N ARG A 181 4.88 -31.12 1.34
CA ARG A 181 5.91 -31.88 2.05
C ARG A 181 6.73 -30.98 2.99
N PRO A 182 7.27 -31.49 4.12
CA PRO A 182 8.04 -30.67 5.06
C PRO A 182 9.32 -30.04 4.48
N ASP A 183 9.89 -30.68 3.46
CA ASP A 183 11.09 -30.29 2.71
C ASP A 183 10.76 -29.59 1.37
N GLY A 184 9.50 -29.19 1.20
CA GLY A 184 8.98 -28.57 -0.02
C GLY A 184 8.29 -27.24 0.22
N TRP A 185 7.26 -26.99 -0.59
CA TRP A 185 6.50 -25.75 -0.58
C TRP A 185 5.06 -25.95 -0.09
N ASN A 186 4.47 -24.89 0.47
CA ASN A 186 3.08 -24.85 0.85
C ASN A 186 2.32 -23.68 0.18
N ARG A 187 1.01 -23.66 0.44
CA ARG A 187 0.12 -22.56 0.09
C ARG A 187 0.33 -21.45 1.11
N GLU A 188 0.99 -20.37 0.69
CA GLU A 188 1.08 -19.14 1.46
C GLU A 188 -0.15 -18.28 1.24
N HIS A 189 -0.72 -17.77 2.33
CA HIS A 189 -1.80 -16.79 2.33
C HIS A 189 -1.20 -15.40 2.52
N LEU A 190 -1.05 -14.64 1.43
CA LEU A 190 -0.41 -13.32 1.46
C LEU A 190 -1.13 -12.41 2.47
N TRP A 191 -2.45 -12.35 2.43
CA TRP A 191 -3.28 -11.93 3.54
C TRP A 191 -3.49 -13.11 4.52
N PRO A 192 -2.92 -13.11 5.74
CA PRO A 192 -2.92 -14.30 6.58
C PRO A 192 -4.32 -14.65 7.10
N ARG A 193 -4.59 -15.95 7.27
CA ARG A 193 -5.88 -16.44 7.77
C ARG A 193 -6.28 -15.87 9.14
N SER A 194 -5.31 -15.53 9.99
CA SER A 194 -5.54 -14.92 11.31
C SER A 194 -6.18 -13.53 11.22
N TYR A 195 -6.06 -12.82 10.10
CA TYR A 195 -6.76 -11.55 9.81
C TYR A 195 -8.18 -11.79 9.25
N GLY A 196 -8.81 -12.92 9.60
CA GLY A 196 -10.23 -13.18 9.32
C GLY A 196 -10.55 -13.90 8.00
N LEU A 197 -9.61 -14.65 7.40
CA LEU A 197 -9.95 -15.54 6.28
C LEU A 197 -10.45 -16.88 6.81
N ILE A 198 -11.71 -16.89 7.25
CA ILE A 198 -12.35 -18.05 7.87
C ILE A 198 -12.87 -19.02 6.80
N ASP A 199 -13.68 -18.52 5.87
CA ASP A 199 -14.42 -19.33 4.88
C ASP A 199 -14.18 -18.86 3.43
N ALA A 200 -14.68 -19.66 2.48
CA ALA A 200 -14.78 -19.30 1.08
C ALA A 200 -15.76 -18.12 0.87
N PRO A 201 -15.61 -17.30 -0.18
CA PRO A 201 -14.54 -17.35 -1.20
C PRO A 201 -13.13 -17.02 -0.69
N ALA A 202 -13.00 -16.07 0.24
CA ALA A 202 -11.72 -15.44 0.59
C ALA A 202 -10.63 -16.39 1.12
N LEU A 203 -10.98 -17.53 1.72
CA LEU A 203 -10.01 -18.54 2.16
C LEU A 203 -9.28 -19.24 0.99
N SER A 204 -9.92 -19.36 -0.18
CA SER A 204 -9.44 -20.13 -1.33
C SER A 204 -9.11 -19.28 -2.55
N ASP A 205 -9.13 -17.95 -2.40
CA ASP A 205 -8.90 -16.99 -3.47
C ASP A 205 -7.45 -17.02 -3.98
N LEU A 206 -7.28 -17.37 -5.25
CA LEU A 206 -6.01 -17.54 -5.95
C LEU A 206 -5.25 -16.22 -6.13
N HIS A 207 -5.92 -15.06 -6.12
CA HIS A 207 -5.23 -13.77 -6.09
C HIS A 207 -4.52 -13.50 -4.74
N ASN A 208 -4.76 -14.32 -3.72
CA ASN A 208 -4.18 -14.18 -2.38
C ASN A 208 -3.27 -15.36 -1.97
N ILE A 209 -3.19 -16.41 -2.78
CA ILE A 209 -2.44 -17.62 -2.45
C ILE A 209 -1.30 -17.82 -3.45
N ARG A 210 -0.10 -18.09 -2.93
CA ARG A 210 1.13 -18.34 -3.71
C ARG A 210 1.88 -19.58 -3.18
N PRO A 211 2.78 -20.21 -3.95
CA PRO A 211 3.75 -21.18 -3.41
C PRO A 211 4.77 -20.47 -2.50
N ALA A 212 5.15 -21.09 -1.38
CA ALA A 212 6.28 -20.65 -0.56
C ALA A 212 6.97 -21.84 0.11
N ASP A 213 8.28 -21.77 0.33
CA ASP A 213 9.02 -22.73 1.16
C ASP A 213 8.34 -22.87 2.54
N VAL A 214 8.18 -24.11 3.03
CA VAL A 214 7.48 -24.40 4.28
C VAL A 214 8.10 -23.68 5.50
N ASN A 215 9.44 -23.60 5.57
CA ASN A 215 10.15 -22.93 6.66
C ASN A 215 10.04 -21.42 6.54
N VAL A 216 10.15 -20.88 5.32
CA VAL A 216 10.01 -19.44 5.07
C VAL A 216 8.59 -18.97 5.40
N ASN A 217 7.56 -19.69 4.97
CA ASN A 217 6.17 -19.41 5.36
C ASN A 217 6.02 -19.48 6.89
N SER A 218 6.49 -20.54 7.54
CA SER A 218 6.42 -20.66 9.00
C SER A 218 7.17 -19.52 9.73
N SER A 219 8.24 -18.97 9.15
CA SER A 219 8.99 -17.81 9.69
C SER A 219 8.26 -16.49 9.47
N ARG A 220 7.54 -16.35 8.34
CA ARG A 220 6.70 -15.19 8.02
C ARG A 220 5.49 -15.15 8.95
N GLY A 221 4.83 -16.29 9.18
CA GLY A 221 3.69 -16.43 10.09
C GLY A 221 2.54 -15.49 9.72
N ASN A 222 2.21 -14.56 10.62
CA ASN A 222 1.19 -13.53 10.39
C ASN A 222 1.74 -12.09 10.48
N LYS A 223 3.05 -11.91 10.24
CA LYS A 223 3.66 -10.59 10.21
C LYS A 223 3.03 -9.72 9.11
N TYR A 224 2.80 -8.46 9.42
CA TYR A 224 2.33 -7.50 8.41
C TYR A 224 3.48 -7.15 7.47
N TYR A 225 3.16 -6.82 6.22
CA TYR A 225 4.18 -6.41 5.27
C TYR A 225 4.69 -5.01 5.61
N GLY A 226 6.01 -4.89 5.60
CA GLY A 226 6.73 -3.64 5.80
C GLY A 226 8.23 -3.86 5.86
N GLU A 227 9.01 -2.87 5.45
CA GLU A 227 10.46 -2.78 5.55
C GLU A 227 10.87 -2.60 7.03
N CYS A 228 12.03 -3.12 7.42
CA CYS A 228 12.54 -2.84 8.76
C CYS A 228 12.88 -1.35 8.89
N THR A 229 12.48 -0.70 9.99
CA THR A 229 12.95 0.66 10.29
C THR A 229 14.46 0.65 10.52
N ASP A 230 15.18 1.68 10.05
CA ASP A 230 16.65 1.79 10.19
C ASP A 230 17.17 1.68 11.64
N THR A 231 16.30 1.96 12.61
CA THR A 231 16.55 1.85 14.06
C THR A 231 16.33 0.45 14.65
N SER A 232 15.86 -0.51 13.86
CA SER A 232 15.50 -1.87 14.32
C SER A 232 16.73 -2.75 14.48
N THR A 233 17.25 -2.84 15.70
CA THR A 233 18.38 -3.74 16.06
C THR A 233 18.07 -5.22 15.87
N ASP A 234 16.79 -5.57 15.78
CA ASP A 234 16.28 -6.94 15.70
C ASP A 234 15.96 -7.37 14.26
N CYS A 235 16.27 -6.54 13.26
CA CYS A 235 15.99 -6.86 11.85
C CYS A 235 16.96 -7.92 11.30
N LEU A 236 16.40 -9.04 10.82
CA LEU A 236 17.15 -10.13 10.19
C LEU A 236 17.13 -10.02 8.66
N ARG A 237 18.30 -10.22 8.05
CA ARG A 237 18.52 -10.28 6.59
C ARG A 237 19.49 -11.43 6.27
N PRO A 238 19.11 -12.45 5.47
CA PRO A 238 17.74 -12.71 5.00
C PRO A 238 16.77 -12.99 6.16
N ALA A 239 15.47 -12.85 5.90
CA ALA A 239 14.40 -13.06 6.87
C ALA A 239 14.27 -14.52 7.36
N ASN A 240 14.82 -15.46 6.59
CA ASN A 240 14.93 -16.88 6.91
C ASN A 240 16.07 -17.47 6.05
N ARG A 241 16.67 -18.60 6.45
CA ARG A 241 17.81 -19.21 5.73
C ARG A 241 17.44 -19.64 4.32
N GLU A 242 16.21 -20.09 4.11
CA GLU A 242 15.70 -20.59 2.83
C GLU A 242 15.07 -19.46 1.97
N ALA A 243 15.00 -18.23 2.47
CA ALA A 243 14.47 -17.05 1.76
C ALA A 243 15.52 -16.35 0.88
N ALA A 244 15.08 -15.46 -0.01
CA ALA A 244 16.00 -14.66 -0.81
C ALA A 244 16.81 -13.67 0.07
N LEU A 245 18.01 -13.32 -0.36
CA LEU A 245 19.02 -12.59 0.43
C LEU A 245 18.58 -11.18 0.86
N ASP A 246 17.68 -10.57 0.11
CA ASP A 246 17.12 -9.22 0.28
C ASP A 246 15.79 -9.21 1.05
N THR A 247 15.34 -10.36 1.57
CA THR A 247 14.21 -10.41 2.51
C THR A 247 14.59 -9.86 3.87
N GLU A 248 13.64 -9.19 4.53
CA GLU A 248 13.83 -8.63 5.87
C GLU A 248 12.72 -9.08 6.82
N THR A 249 13.03 -9.28 8.11
CA THR A 249 11.98 -9.47 9.11
C THR A 249 12.40 -9.03 10.50
N ASP A 250 11.42 -8.59 11.28
CA ASP A 250 11.54 -8.48 12.73
C ASP A 250 10.36 -9.21 13.42
N LYS A 251 10.06 -8.84 14.67
CA LYS A 251 8.96 -9.44 15.47
C LYS A 251 7.56 -9.18 14.90
N GLN A 252 7.40 -8.16 14.05
CA GLN A 252 6.11 -7.70 13.54
C GLN A 252 6.06 -7.61 12.01
N ARG A 253 7.18 -7.26 11.38
CA ARG A 253 7.27 -6.94 9.94
C ARG A 253 7.92 -8.05 9.11
N TRP A 254 7.50 -8.11 7.85
CA TRP A 254 8.11 -8.92 6.81
C TRP A 254 8.25 -8.09 5.52
N ALA A 255 9.49 -7.92 5.05
CA ALA A 255 9.77 -7.37 3.73
C ALA A 255 10.09 -8.55 2.79
N PRO A 256 9.31 -8.75 1.71
CA PRO A 256 9.59 -9.78 0.72
C PRO A 256 10.74 -9.33 -0.21
N PRO A 257 11.25 -10.25 -1.06
CA PRO A 257 12.29 -9.92 -2.04
C PRO A 257 11.84 -8.75 -2.93
N LEU A 258 12.78 -7.90 -3.34
CA LEU A 258 12.51 -6.67 -4.10
C LEU A 258 11.69 -6.92 -5.38
N GLN A 259 11.94 -8.05 -6.06
CA GLN A 259 11.33 -8.46 -7.33
C GLN A 259 9.84 -8.86 -7.24
N VAL A 260 9.27 -8.97 -6.04
CA VAL A 260 7.86 -9.39 -5.84
C VAL A 260 7.11 -8.51 -4.84
N ARG A 261 7.67 -7.33 -4.55
CA ARG A 261 7.06 -6.36 -3.63
C ARG A 261 5.77 -5.80 -4.21
N GLY A 262 5.76 -5.54 -5.52
CA GLY A 262 4.59 -5.13 -6.30
C GLY A 262 3.53 -6.22 -6.36
N ASP A 263 3.90 -7.46 -6.71
CA ASP A 263 2.99 -8.61 -6.75
C ASP A 263 2.22 -8.78 -5.43
N ILE A 264 2.94 -8.67 -4.31
CA ILE A 264 2.37 -8.78 -2.97
C ILE A 264 1.50 -7.56 -2.64
N ALA A 265 1.93 -6.35 -2.97
CA ALA A 265 1.13 -5.14 -2.77
C ALA A 265 -0.20 -5.22 -3.53
N ARG A 266 -0.18 -5.55 -4.83
CA ARG A 266 -1.36 -5.72 -5.68
C ARG A 266 -2.29 -6.82 -5.15
N SER A 267 -1.74 -7.92 -4.64
CA SER A 267 -2.53 -9.00 -4.03
C SER A 267 -3.27 -8.54 -2.77
N LEU A 268 -2.63 -7.74 -1.92
CA LEU A 268 -3.25 -7.19 -0.70
C LEU A 268 -4.28 -6.09 -0.99
N MET A 269 -3.98 -5.23 -1.96
CA MET A 269 -4.90 -4.21 -2.49
C MET A 269 -6.19 -4.87 -3.02
N TYR A 270 -6.05 -5.93 -3.82
CA TYR A 270 -7.19 -6.73 -4.26
C TYR A 270 -7.99 -7.30 -3.09
N MET A 271 -7.34 -7.89 -2.08
CA MET A 271 -8.04 -8.44 -0.91
C MET A 271 -8.83 -7.38 -0.13
N ALA A 272 -8.27 -6.17 0.01
CA ALA A 272 -8.96 -5.04 0.66
C ALA A 272 -10.12 -4.46 -0.19
N VAL A 273 -10.09 -4.62 -1.51
CA VAL A 273 -11.21 -4.21 -2.40
C VAL A 273 -12.30 -5.29 -2.44
N CYS A 274 -11.92 -6.53 -2.78
CA CYS A 274 -12.83 -7.66 -2.95
C CYS A 274 -13.62 -7.98 -1.66
N TYR A 275 -12.98 -7.80 -0.49
CA TYR A 275 -13.54 -8.17 0.81
C TYR A 275 -13.67 -6.98 1.78
N GLY A 276 -13.65 -5.75 1.25
CA GLY A 276 -13.76 -4.50 2.01
C GLY A 276 -15.17 -3.95 2.22
N PHE A 277 -16.13 -4.26 1.34
CA PHE A 277 -17.45 -3.57 1.31
C PHE A 277 -18.67 -4.47 1.22
N HIS A 278 -18.61 -5.57 0.45
CA HIS A 278 -19.80 -6.27 -0.03
C HIS A 278 -20.01 -7.69 0.54
N VAL A 279 -19.47 -7.97 1.73
CA VAL A 279 -19.60 -9.31 2.36
C VAL A 279 -20.47 -9.20 3.63
N PRO A 280 -21.75 -9.63 3.59
CA PRO A 280 -22.73 -9.38 4.64
C PRO A 280 -22.31 -9.82 6.06
N ASP A 281 -21.54 -10.90 6.16
CA ASP A 281 -21.14 -11.50 7.44
C ASP A 281 -19.70 -11.14 7.88
N ARG A 282 -18.99 -10.28 7.13
CA ARG A 282 -17.57 -9.95 7.38
C ARG A 282 -17.40 -8.62 8.11
N ASN A 283 -17.69 -8.61 9.41
CA ASN A 283 -17.39 -7.48 10.29
C ASN A 283 -16.20 -7.83 11.23
N PRO A 284 -15.13 -7.01 11.32
CA PRO A 284 -14.80 -5.88 10.44
C PRO A 284 -14.40 -6.31 9.01
N PRO A 285 -14.48 -5.43 8.01
CA PRO A 285 -14.00 -5.70 6.66
C PRO A 285 -12.47 -5.76 6.57
N LEU A 286 -11.94 -6.35 5.49
CA LEU A 286 -10.49 -6.35 5.22
C LEU A 286 -10.03 -4.96 4.78
N GLN A 287 -8.99 -4.42 5.41
CA GLN A 287 -8.51 -3.05 5.15
C GLN A 287 -6.98 -2.97 5.16
N LEU A 288 -6.39 -2.08 4.34
CA LEU A 288 -4.97 -1.72 4.46
C LEU A 288 -4.81 -0.54 5.44
N SER A 289 -3.67 -0.44 6.13
CA SER A 289 -3.43 0.64 7.09
C SER A 289 -1.98 0.70 7.53
N ASP A 290 -1.41 1.91 7.65
CA ASP A 290 -0.11 2.13 8.33
C ASP A 290 -0.14 1.85 9.85
N SER A 291 -1.26 1.34 10.38
CA SER A 291 -1.35 0.70 11.70
C SER A 291 -2.02 -0.69 11.61
N PRO A 292 -1.31 -1.72 11.10
CA PRO A 292 -1.84 -3.07 10.96
C PRO A 292 -2.20 -3.71 12.30
N ASN A 293 -3.34 -4.39 12.35
CA ASN A 293 -3.88 -5.00 13.55
C ASN A 293 -4.72 -6.23 13.19
N VAL A 294 -4.39 -7.37 13.82
CA VAL A 294 -5.03 -8.67 13.54
C VAL A 294 -6.52 -8.67 13.88
N GLN A 295 -6.90 -8.05 15.01
CA GLN A 295 -8.27 -8.02 15.50
C GLN A 295 -9.18 -7.15 14.62
N ASN A 296 -8.67 -5.99 14.19
CA ASN A 296 -9.36 -5.07 13.29
C ASN A 296 -9.30 -5.52 11.81
N ARG A 297 -8.57 -6.60 11.51
CA ARG A 297 -8.31 -7.10 10.16
C ARG A 297 -7.67 -6.04 9.25
N THR A 298 -6.78 -5.22 9.80
CA THR A 298 -5.98 -4.24 9.05
C THR A 298 -4.59 -4.81 8.75
N MET A 299 -4.16 -4.82 7.48
CA MET A 299 -2.96 -5.55 7.03
C MET A 299 -2.03 -4.69 6.18
N GLY A 300 -0.72 -4.79 6.42
CA GLY A 300 0.35 -4.17 5.62
C GLY A 300 0.43 -2.64 5.71
N LEU A 301 1.65 -2.10 5.79
CA LEU A 301 1.86 -0.64 5.81
C LEU A 301 1.45 -0.04 4.47
N LEU A 302 0.31 0.65 4.45
CA LEU A 302 -0.32 1.14 3.22
C LEU A 302 0.62 2.06 2.41
N SER A 303 1.32 2.95 3.09
CA SER A 303 2.33 3.83 2.50
C SER A 303 3.43 3.05 1.75
N GLU A 304 3.88 1.93 2.30
CA GLU A 304 4.89 1.08 1.67
C GLU A 304 4.31 0.21 0.56
N LEU A 305 3.10 -0.33 0.72
CA LEU A 305 2.44 -1.10 -0.35
C LEU A 305 2.19 -0.24 -1.59
N LEU A 306 1.85 1.04 -1.41
CA LEU A 306 1.74 2.01 -2.51
C LEU A 306 3.10 2.25 -3.19
N LYS A 307 4.15 2.54 -2.41
CA LYS A 307 5.53 2.66 -2.91
C LYS A 307 5.96 1.41 -3.69
N TRP A 308 5.70 0.22 -3.15
CA TRP A 308 6.06 -1.07 -3.76
C TRP A 308 5.35 -1.30 -5.09
N ASN A 309 4.04 -0.99 -5.19
CA ASN A 309 3.31 -1.07 -6.45
C ASN A 309 3.84 -0.12 -7.54
N GLU A 310 4.40 1.03 -7.16
CA GLU A 310 4.99 2.00 -8.10
C GLU A 310 6.39 1.61 -8.58
N ILE A 311 7.25 1.08 -7.70
CA ILE A 311 8.65 0.75 -8.06
C ILE A 311 8.81 -0.66 -8.67
N ASP A 312 7.81 -1.53 -8.50
CA ASP A 312 7.78 -2.91 -8.99
C ASP A 312 6.49 -3.15 -9.80
N PRO A 313 6.42 -2.68 -11.06
CA PRO A 313 5.20 -2.72 -11.89
C PRO A 313 4.81 -4.15 -12.30
N PRO A 314 3.56 -4.40 -12.75
CA PRO A 314 3.09 -5.74 -13.07
C PRO A 314 3.96 -6.50 -14.09
N SER A 315 4.56 -7.61 -13.65
CA SER A 315 5.40 -8.47 -14.49
C SER A 315 4.57 -9.24 -15.53
N ARG A 316 5.23 -9.76 -16.58
CA ARG A 316 4.56 -10.59 -17.59
C ARG A 316 3.94 -11.84 -16.95
N GLU A 317 4.68 -12.44 -16.03
CA GLU A 317 4.32 -13.66 -15.31
C GLU A 317 3.10 -13.41 -14.41
N GLU A 318 3.05 -12.25 -13.74
CA GLU A 318 1.89 -11.81 -12.95
C GLU A 318 0.66 -11.52 -13.83
N GLN A 319 0.83 -10.87 -14.99
CA GLN A 319 -0.26 -10.61 -15.94
C GLN A 319 -0.84 -11.91 -16.51
N LEU A 320 0.02 -12.87 -16.91
CA LEU A 320 -0.39 -14.21 -17.36
C LEU A 320 -1.12 -14.98 -16.25
N ARG A 321 -0.69 -14.82 -14.99
CA ARG A 321 -1.37 -15.40 -13.83
C ARG A 321 -2.76 -14.81 -13.63
N ASN A 322 -2.91 -13.50 -13.75
CA ASN A 322 -4.21 -12.80 -13.66
C ASN A 322 -5.16 -13.28 -14.77
N GLU A 323 -4.66 -13.39 -16.01
CA GLU A 323 -5.40 -13.93 -17.15
C GLU A 323 -5.86 -15.38 -16.93
N ARG A 324 -4.98 -16.24 -16.39
CA ARG A 324 -5.32 -17.65 -16.09
C ARG A 324 -6.35 -17.80 -14.98
N ILE A 325 -6.34 -16.96 -13.94
CA ILE A 325 -7.37 -16.97 -12.89
C ILE A 325 -8.75 -16.63 -13.48
N CYS A 326 -8.79 -15.62 -14.36
CA CYS A 326 -9.98 -15.26 -15.13
C CYS A 326 -10.45 -16.40 -16.05
N LYS A 327 -9.58 -16.96 -16.90
CA LYS A 327 -10.00 -17.94 -17.92
C LYS A 327 -10.30 -19.33 -17.38
N LEU A 328 -9.62 -19.77 -16.32
CA LEU A 328 -9.57 -21.20 -15.94
C LEU A 328 -10.13 -21.51 -14.54
N TYR A 329 -10.31 -20.51 -13.66
CA TYR A 329 -10.54 -20.79 -12.23
C TYR A 329 -11.67 -20.00 -11.56
N GLN A 330 -11.55 -18.67 -11.43
CA GLN A 330 -12.45 -17.85 -10.63
C GLN A 330 -13.28 -16.86 -11.44
N HIS A 331 -12.90 -16.62 -12.70
CA HIS A 331 -13.65 -15.76 -13.62
C HIS A 331 -13.76 -14.28 -13.18
N ASN A 332 -12.83 -13.86 -12.31
CA ASN A 332 -12.52 -12.48 -11.98
C ASN A 332 -11.03 -12.16 -12.21
N ARG A 333 -10.65 -10.91 -11.97
CA ARG A 333 -9.28 -10.40 -12.10
C ARG A 333 -8.91 -9.48 -10.96
N ASN A 334 -7.62 -9.44 -10.64
CA ASN A 334 -7.04 -8.42 -9.77
C ASN A 334 -6.90 -7.11 -10.57
N PRO A 335 -7.63 -6.04 -10.20
CA PRO A 335 -7.64 -4.80 -10.97
C PRO A 335 -6.33 -4.04 -10.85
N PHE A 336 -5.53 -4.30 -9.82
CA PHE A 336 -4.23 -3.64 -9.64
C PHE A 336 -3.13 -4.27 -10.50
N ILE A 337 -3.36 -5.46 -11.08
CA ILE A 337 -2.45 -6.07 -12.06
C ILE A 337 -2.73 -5.50 -13.46
N ASP A 338 -4.00 -5.31 -13.82
CA ASP A 338 -4.38 -4.75 -15.12
C ASP A 338 -4.29 -3.21 -15.15
N HIS A 339 -4.53 -2.57 -14.00
CA HIS A 339 -4.56 -1.12 -13.79
C HIS A 339 -3.85 -0.76 -12.46
N PRO A 340 -2.51 -0.87 -12.38
CA PRO A 340 -1.76 -0.54 -11.16
C PRO A 340 -1.95 0.91 -10.69
N GLU A 341 -2.32 1.83 -11.58
CA GLU A 341 -2.66 3.22 -11.25
C GLU A 341 -3.86 3.36 -10.30
N TYR A 342 -4.79 2.39 -10.30
CA TYR A 342 -5.96 2.42 -9.41
C TYR A 342 -5.57 2.41 -7.92
N ALA A 343 -4.40 1.88 -7.55
CA ALA A 343 -3.92 1.92 -6.18
C ALA A 343 -3.74 3.37 -5.69
N ASN A 344 -3.17 4.22 -6.54
CA ASN A 344 -3.01 5.65 -6.27
C ASN A 344 -4.33 6.40 -6.35
N LEU A 345 -5.23 6.03 -7.27
CA LEU A 345 -6.55 6.66 -7.35
C LEU A 345 -7.44 6.36 -6.13
N ILE A 346 -7.14 5.31 -5.34
CA ILE A 346 -7.90 4.90 -4.15
C ILE A 346 -7.22 5.34 -2.84
N TRP A 347 -5.95 4.98 -2.62
CA TRP A 347 -5.32 4.97 -1.28
C TRP A 347 -4.10 5.84 -1.10
N LYS A 348 -3.41 6.27 -2.17
CA LYS A 348 -2.80 7.59 -2.00
C LYS A 348 -3.97 8.51 -1.67
N PRO A 349 -3.79 9.48 -0.77
CA PRO A 349 -4.68 10.61 -0.82
C PRO A 349 -4.72 11.02 -2.29
N THR A 350 -5.91 10.96 -2.87
CA THR A 350 -6.30 12.16 -3.56
C THR A 350 -6.16 13.28 -2.52
N ILE A 351 -4.96 13.90 -2.48
CA ILE A 351 -4.87 15.33 -2.81
C ILE A 351 -5.93 15.43 -3.88
N PRO A 352 -7.09 16.03 -3.59
CA PRO A 352 -8.18 15.96 -4.54
C PRO A 352 -7.57 16.27 -5.90
N THR A 353 -7.94 15.52 -6.93
CA THR A 353 -8.09 16.17 -8.22
C THR A 353 -9.24 17.15 -8.01
N ILE A 354 -8.92 18.22 -7.26
CA ILE A 354 -9.23 19.57 -7.64
C ILE A 354 -8.91 19.50 -9.12
N SER A 355 -9.98 19.55 -9.88
CA SER A 355 -9.93 20.15 -11.18
C SER A 355 -9.66 21.66 -10.98
N THR A 356 -8.56 21.99 -10.29
CA THR A 356 -7.41 22.63 -10.91
C THR A 356 -6.77 21.59 -11.88
N THR A 357 -7.43 21.11 -12.96
CA THR A 357 -7.75 21.95 -14.12
C THR A 357 -7.65 23.40 -13.76
N PHE A 358 -6.40 23.85 -13.63
CA PHE A 358 -6.06 25.26 -13.54
C PHE A 358 -6.94 25.90 -14.60
N SER A 359 -8.02 26.55 -14.16
CA SER A 359 -9.01 27.02 -15.10
C SER A 359 -8.21 27.97 -15.97
N PRO A 360 -8.22 27.87 -17.31
CA PRO A 360 -7.39 28.73 -18.15
C PRO A 360 -7.80 30.22 -18.09
N SER A 361 -8.58 30.60 -17.08
CA SER A 361 -8.91 31.92 -16.57
C SER A 361 -8.18 32.32 -15.26
N LEU A 362 -7.31 31.48 -14.68
CA LEU A 362 -6.56 31.78 -13.45
C LEU A 362 -5.43 32.77 -13.74
N GLN A 363 -5.79 34.04 -13.61
CA GLN A 363 -4.97 35.21 -13.85
C GLN A 363 -3.85 35.44 -12.80
N ALA A 364 -3.89 34.73 -11.66
CA ALA A 364 -2.86 34.73 -10.63
C ALA A 364 -2.95 33.49 -9.72
N TRP A 365 -1.83 33.01 -9.16
CA TRP A 365 -1.77 31.89 -8.22
C TRP A 365 -0.52 31.90 -7.33
N VAL A 366 -0.61 31.35 -6.12
CA VAL A 366 0.54 31.07 -5.24
C VAL A 366 1.36 29.95 -5.86
N ASN A 367 2.66 30.18 -6.06
CA ASN A 367 3.56 29.33 -6.85
C ASN A 367 4.52 28.50 -6.02
N GLU A 368 5.11 29.13 -5.02
CA GLU A 368 6.18 28.58 -4.19
C GLU A 368 6.14 29.28 -2.83
N PHE A 369 6.45 28.58 -1.74
CA PHE A 369 6.70 29.19 -0.45
C PHE A 369 7.62 28.33 0.41
N HIS A 370 8.29 28.97 1.37
CA HIS A 370 9.12 28.34 2.39
C HIS A 370 8.68 28.87 3.76
N TYR A 371 8.42 27.97 4.71
CA TYR A 371 7.78 28.28 5.99
C TYR A 371 8.47 27.63 7.21
N ASN A 372 9.24 26.55 7.03
CA ASN A 372 9.93 25.90 8.16
C ASN A 372 11.34 25.41 7.81
N ASN A 373 12.32 25.82 8.61
CA ASN A 373 13.66 25.23 8.57
C ASN A 373 14.31 25.21 9.96
N LYS A 374 15.42 24.48 10.03
CA LYS A 374 16.16 24.30 11.28
C LYS A 374 16.67 25.63 11.89
N GLY A 375 15.93 26.16 12.87
CA GLY A 375 16.44 27.14 13.83
C GLY A 375 15.56 28.37 14.01
N GLU A 376 15.79 29.40 13.20
CA GLU A 376 15.13 30.72 13.32
C GLU A 376 14.19 31.01 12.15
N ASP A 377 13.75 29.96 11.41
CA ASP A 377 12.96 30.05 10.18
C ASP A 377 13.51 31.11 9.21
N ARG A 378 14.69 30.82 8.64
CA ARG A 378 15.39 31.72 7.72
C ARG A 378 14.83 31.63 6.31
N ASN A 379 14.94 32.71 5.54
CA ASN A 379 14.46 32.77 4.16
C ASN A 379 12.96 32.43 3.98
N GLU A 380 12.09 32.65 4.97
CA GLU A 380 10.64 32.48 4.76
C GLU A 380 10.13 33.41 3.64
N PHE A 381 9.44 32.85 2.65
CA PHE A 381 8.93 33.60 1.50
C PHE A 381 7.63 33.02 0.96
N VAL A 382 6.91 33.85 0.21
CA VAL A 382 5.81 33.43 -0.68
C VAL A 382 6.04 34.03 -2.06
N GLU A 383 5.90 33.20 -3.08
CA GLU A 383 5.91 33.56 -4.49
C GLU A 383 4.52 33.39 -5.12
N ILE A 384 4.15 34.32 -6.00
CA ILE A 384 2.88 34.34 -6.71
C ILE A 384 3.18 34.61 -8.20
N ILE A 385 2.66 33.79 -9.11
CA ILE A 385 2.66 34.12 -10.54
C ILE A 385 1.39 34.90 -10.87
N VAL A 386 1.51 35.93 -11.72
CA VAL A 386 0.42 36.78 -12.19
C VAL A 386 0.54 36.96 -13.71
N GLU A 387 -0.54 36.75 -14.46
CA GLU A 387 -0.57 37.01 -15.91
C GLU A 387 -0.39 38.53 -16.17
N ARG A 388 0.37 38.93 -17.19
CA ARG A 388 0.63 40.36 -17.48
C ARG A 388 -0.62 41.19 -17.79
N SER A 389 -1.73 40.56 -18.16
CA SER A 389 -3.04 41.19 -18.38
C SER A 389 -3.81 41.48 -17.09
N THR A 390 -3.39 40.92 -15.96
CA THR A 390 -4.06 41.03 -14.67
C THR A 390 -3.69 42.34 -13.96
N ASP A 391 -4.68 43.04 -13.43
CA ASP A 391 -4.44 44.22 -12.61
C ASP A 391 -4.05 43.80 -11.17
N ALA A 392 -2.75 43.82 -10.89
CA ALA A 392 -2.19 43.44 -9.59
C ALA A 392 -2.66 44.34 -8.42
N SER A 393 -3.19 45.55 -8.67
CA SER A 393 -3.76 46.41 -7.63
C SER A 393 -4.99 45.79 -6.94
N THR A 394 -5.70 44.91 -7.65
CA THR A 394 -6.86 44.19 -7.12
C THR A 394 -6.46 43.02 -6.21
N LEU A 395 -5.20 42.56 -6.28
CA LEU A 395 -4.77 41.32 -5.66
C LEU A 395 -4.14 41.53 -4.27
N LYS A 396 -4.46 40.64 -3.33
CA LYS A 396 -3.86 40.61 -1.99
C LYS A 396 -3.49 39.19 -1.55
N LEU A 397 -2.34 39.07 -0.90
CA LEU A 397 -1.92 37.89 -0.16
C LEU A 397 -2.35 38.03 1.30
N ILE A 398 -3.14 37.08 1.81
CA ILE A 398 -3.64 37.05 3.18
C ILE A 398 -3.07 35.82 3.88
N LEU A 399 -2.48 35.99 5.06
CA LEU A 399 -1.92 34.89 5.85
C LEU A 399 -2.77 34.62 7.09
N TYR A 400 -3.02 33.36 7.38
CA TYR A 400 -3.98 32.88 8.38
C TYR A 400 -3.32 31.96 9.41
N ASN A 401 -3.63 32.19 10.70
CA ASN A 401 -3.21 31.35 11.81
C ASN A 401 -4.15 30.13 11.93
N GLY A 402 -3.57 28.94 11.98
CA GLY A 402 -4.26 27.66 12.03
C GLY A 402 -4.88 27.32 13.37
N ALA A 403 -4.25 27.77 14.46
CA ALA A 403 -4.71 27.51 15.83
C ALA A 403 -5.99 28.27 16.18
N ASP A 404 -6.13 29.53 15.73
CA ASP A 404 -7.30 30.37 16.02
C ASP A 404 -8.18 30.70 14.80
N GLY A 405 -7.72 30.45 13.58
CA GLY A 405 -8.46 30.65 12.33
C GLY A 405 -8.51 32.08 11.81
N LYS A 406 -7.72 33.01 12.35
CA LYS A 406 -7.75 34.43 11.93
C LYS A 406 -6.61 34.83 11.03
N MET A 407 -6.82 35.86 10.22
CA MET A 407 -5.74 36.47 9.46
C MET A 407 -4.76 37.22 10.37
N TYR A 408 -3.46 37.07 10.13
CA TYR A 408 -2.39 37.81 10.81
C TYR A 408 -1.59 38.74 9.89
N ALA A 409 -1.72 38.60 8.57
CA ALA A 409 -1.16 39.52 7.59
C ALA A 409 -2.09 39.72 6.39
N SER A 410 -2.01 40.90 5.77
CA SER A 410 -2.68 41.25 4.52
C SER A 410 -1.75 42.15 3.71
N LEU A 411 -1.28 41.66 2.57
CA LEU A 411 -0.23 42.27 1.75
C LEU A 411 -0.77 42.53 0.34
N PRO A 412 -0.96 43.79 -0.08
CA PRO A 412 -1.30 44.14 -1.46
C PRO A 412 -0.16 43.80 -2.42
N LEU A 413 -0.45 43.19 -3.57
CA LEU A 413 0.60 42.82 -4.54
C LEU A 413 1.20 44.04 -5.24
N GLU A 414 0.48 45.15 -5.30
CA GLU A 414 0.97 46.44 -5.83
C GLU A 414 2.00 47.13 -4.91
N ASP A 415 2.18 46.67 -3.66
CA ASP A 415 3.16 47.26 -2.75
C ASP A 415 4.59 46.84 -3.12
N GLY A 416 5.23 47.65 -3.96
CA GLY A 416 6.63 47.50 -4.37
C GLY A 416 7.67 47.72 -3.26
N GLN A 417 7.28 47.95 -2.00
CA GLN A 417 8.18 47.82 -0.84
C GLN A 417 8.11 46.43 -0.20
N VAL A 418 7.04 45.67 -0.47
CA VAL A 418 6.81 44.32 0.05
C VAL A 418 7.19 43.26 -0.99
N PHE A 419 6.78 43.43 -2.24
CA PHE A 419 7.03 42.48 -3.32
C PHE A 419 8.18 42.90 -4.24
N THR A 420 9.10 41.97 -4.48
CA THR A 420 10.02 42.02 -5.63
C THR A 420 9.31 41.44 -6.84
N ILE A 421 9.36 42.13 -7.99
CA ILE A 421 8.65 41.74 -9.21
C ILE A 421 9.66 41.38 -10.31
N ASN A 422 9.65 40.12 -10.72
CA ASN A 422 10.48 39.59 -11.79
C ASN A 422 9.63 39.27 -13.04
N ASN A 423 10.25 39.31 -14.21
CA ASN A 423 9.61 38.88 -15.46
C ASN A 423 9.80 37.38 -15.63
N SER A 424 8.74 36.65 -16.03
CA SER A 424 8.94 35.37 -16.75
C SER A 424 8.96 35.63 -18.26
N ASP A 425 9.65 34.75 -18.99
CA ASP A 425 9.70 34.75 -20.46
C ASP A 425 8.37 34.28 -21.11
N SER A 426 7.38 33.92 -20.30
CA SER A 426 6.16 33.20 -20.70
C SER A 426 4.88 34.05 -20.70
N GLY A 427 5.00 35.38 -20.60
CA GLY A 427 3.83 36.27 -20.52
C GLY A 427 3.29 36.52 -19.10
N PHE A 428 4.00 36.04 -18.07
CA PHE A 428 3.66 36.23 -16.66
C PHE A 428 4.70 37.11 -15.94
N LEU A 429 4.33 37.53 -14.73
CA LEU A 429 5.16 38.21 -13.74
C LEU A 429 5.25 37.32 -12.49
N ILE A 430 6.39 37.39 -11.81
CA ILE A 430 6.69 36.64 -10.59
C ILE A 430 6.79 37.65 -9.45
N PHE A 431 5.88 37.56 -8.48
CA PHE A 431 5.82 38.41 -7.30
C PHE A 431 6.34 37.63 -6.10
N THR A 432 7.47 38.05 -5.53
CA THR A 432 8.10 37.35 -4.40
C THR A 432 8.18 38.28 -3.19
N THR A 433 7.67 37.85 -2.04
CA THR A 433 7.79 38.55 -0.75
C THR A 433 8.47 37.66 0.28
N PHE A 434 9.45 38.20 1.00
CA PHE A 434 10.03 37.55 2.18
C PHE A 434 9.21 37.97 3.41
N VAL A 435 8.39 37.06 3.91
CA VAL A 435 7.41 37.31 4.97
C VAL A 435 7.45 36.16 5.96
N ARG A 436 7.35 36.48 7.25
CA ARG A 436 7.23 35.45 8.28
C ARG A 436 5.92 34.69 8.12
N LEU A 437 6.06 33.41 7.87
CA LEU A 437 4.97 32.46 7.95
C LEU A 437 4.85 32.00 9.42
N GLN A 438 3.92 31.09 9.67
CA GLN A 438 3.76 30.51 11.00
C GLN A 438 3.91 28.99 10.90
N ASN A 439 4.35 28.41 12.02
CA ASN A 439 4.66 26.98 12.18
C ASN A 439 3.68 26.27 13.13
N GLY A 440 2.46 26.79 13.20
CA GLY A 440 1.33 26.26 13.94
C GLY A 440 0.59 25.13 13.22
N PRO A 441 -0.40 24.52 13.89
CA PRO A 441 -1.21 23.46 13.31
C PRO A 441 -2.14 24.03 12.25
N ALA A 442 -1.96 23.63 10.97
CA ALA A 442 -2.79 24.05 9.83
C ALA A 442 -2.80 25.57 9.55
N ASP A 443 -1.63 26.23 9.53
CA ASP A 443 -1.56 27.63 9.06
C ASP A 443 -1.87 27.74 7.55
N GLY A 444 -2.32 28.91 7.10
CA GLY A 444 -2.92 29.09 5.77
C GLY A 444 -2.47 30.33 4.99
N ILE A 445 -2.51 30.21 3.67
CA ILE A 445 -2.16 31.23 2.68
C ILE A 445 -3.34 31.41 1.72
N ALA A 446 -3.93 32.59 1.66
CA ALA A 446 -5.00 32.92 0.70
C ALA A 446 -4.56 34.00 -0.30
N LEU A 447 -4.81 33.76 -1.58
CA LEU A 447 -4.73 34.76 -2.63
C LEU A 447 -6.15 35.22 -2.97
N VAL A 448 -6.38 36.54 -2.96
CA VAL A 448 -7.72 37.11 -3.15
C VAL A 448 -7.70 38.28 -4.13
N SER A 449 -8.79 38.47 -4.88
CA SER A 449 -9.04 39.68 -5.68
C SER A 449 -10.14 40.51 -5.03
N GLY A 450 -9.89 41.79 -4.80
CA GLY A 450 -10.94 42.75 -4.45
C GLY A 450 -11.77 43.16 -5.67
N ARG A 451 -13.04 43.49 -5.45
CA ARG A 451 -13.86 44.33 -6.33
C ARG A 451 -14.32 45.57 -5.56
N ILE A 452 -15.00 46.47 -6.28
CA ILE A 452 -15.70 47.63 -5.70
C ILE A 452 -16.63 47.14 -4.57
N ASP A 453 -16.75 47.96 -3.52
CA ASP A 453 -17.55 47.71 -2.29
C ASP A 453 -17.02 46.63 -1.32
N ASP A 454 -15.69 46.52 -1.16
CA ASP A 454 -15.00 45.65 -0.16
C ASP A 454 -15.33 44.14 -0.25
N HIS A 455 -15.93 43.71 -1.36
CA HIS A 455 -16.15 42.30 -1.66
C HIS A 455 -14.89 41.68 -2.28
N TYR A 456 -14.35 40.66 -1.62
CA TYR A 456 -13.19 39.90 -2.08
C TYR A 456 -13.62 38.53 -2.62
N GLU A 457 -13.10 38.17 -3.79
CA GLU A 457 -13.15 36.84 -4.38
C GLU A 457 -11.89 36.07 -3.95
N VAL A 458 -12.05 34.88 -3.37
CA VAL A 458 -10.92 34.03 -2.98
C VAL A 458 -10.48 33.19 -4.17
N ILE A 459 -9.30 33.50 -4.70
CA ILE A 459 -8.70 32.82 -5.86
C ILE A 459 -8.14 31.46 -5.41
N GLN A 460 -7.40 31.46 -4.29
CA GLN A 460 -6.89 30.26 -3.64
C GLN A 460 -6.93 30.45 -2.13
N PHE A 461 -7.16 29.37 -1.38
CA PHE A 461 -6.91 29.30 0.06
C PHE A 461 -6.27 27.95 0.36
N LEU A 462 -4.96 27.96 0.61
CA LEU A 462 -4.11 26.81 0.85
C LEU A 462 -3.78 26.74 2.34
N SER A 463 -3.46 25.56 2.85
CA SER A 463 -2.86 25.38 4.17
C SER A 463 -1.83 24.25 4.17
N TYR A 464 -1.01 24.22 5.21
CA TYR A 464 0.03 23.21 5.39
C TYR A 464 -0.02 22.64 6.81
N GLY A 465 0.14 21.32 6.94
CA GLY A 465 0.01 20.62 8.22
C GLY A 465 -1.44 20.44 8.69
N GLY A 466 -2.40 20.40 7.76
CA GLY A 466 -3.83 20.20 8.03
C GLY A 466 -4.74 21.23 7.37
N THR A 467 -6.06 21.04 7.49
CA THR A 467 -7.10 21.94 6.95
C THR A 467 -7.49 23.04 7.94
N LEU A 468 -7.69 24.26 7.44
CA LEU A 468 -8.05 25.44 8.22
C LEU A 468 -9.39 26.04 7.78
N LYS A 469 -10.26 26.34 8.74
CA LYS A 469 -11.46 27.15 8.48
C LYS A 469 -11.28 28.58 8.96
N ALA A 470 -11.20 29.53 8.02
CA ALA A 470 -11.02 30.94 8.33
C ALA A 470 -12.24 31.52 9.07
N LYS A 471 -11.98 32.31 10.12
CA LYS A 471 -13.00 32.93 11.00
C LYS A 471 -13.18 34.42 10.75
N ASP A 472 -12.23 35.06 10.08
CA ASP A 472 -12.27 36.46 9.65
C ASP A 472 -11.54 36.67 8.31
N GLY A 473 -11.37 37.95 7.92
CA GLY A 473 -10.75 38.34 6.66
C GLY A 473 -11.53 37.93 5.40
N PRO A 474 -10.93 38.13 4.22
CA PRO A 474 -11.52 37.78 2.91
C PRO A 474 -11.98 36.32 2.77
N ALA A 475 -11.31 35.35 3.41
CA ALA A 475 -11.67 33.94 3.32
C ALA A 475 -12.67 33.46 4.40
N LYS A 476 -13.27 34.37 5.17
CA LYS A 476 -14.15 34.03 6.31
C LYS A 476 -15.23 32.99 5.94
N GLY A 477 -15.22 31.86 6.66
CA GLY A 477 -16.17 30.76 6.50
C GLY A 477 -15.77 29.73 5.44
N ILE A 478 -14.74 30.01 4.64
CA ILE A 478 -14.13 29.08 3.69
C ILE A 478 -13.17 28.16 4.44
N GLU A 479 -13.09 26.92 3.97
CA GLU A 479 -12.14 25.90 4.43
C GLU A 479 -11.00 25.80 3.40
N SER A 480 -9.76 25.81 3.88
CA SER A 480 -8.57 25.76 3.04
C SER A 480 -8.32 24.37 2.47
N ILE A 481 -7.54 24.34 1.40
CA ILE A 481 -7.00 23.13 0.79
C ILE A 481 -5.67 22.83 1.49
N ASP A 482 -5.65 21.79 2.34
CA ASP A 482 -4.39 21.25 2.87
C ASP A 482 -3.57 20.66 1.72
N LEU A 483 -2.34 21.15 1.55
CA LEU A 483 -1.42 20.65 0.53
C LEU A 483 -0.93 19.23 0.82
N GLN A 484 -1.04 18.76 2.07
CA GLN A 484 -0.50 17.48 2.54
C GLN A 484 1.02 17.32 2.32
N LEU A 485 1.69 18.44 2.06
CA LEU A 485 3.13 18.60 2.02
C LEU A 485 3.56 19.37 3.25
N GLN A 486 4.74 19.06 3.77
CA GLN A 486 5.26 19.71 4.97
C GLN A 486 6.77 19.94 4.92
N GLU A 487 7.15 21.09 5.46
CA GLU A 487 8.47 21.38 5.95
C GLU A 487 8.55 21.07 7.45
N THR A 488 9.76 20.99 7.97
CA THR A 488 10.03 20.50 9.33
C THR A 488 11.36 21.06 9.81
N GLU A 489 11.65 20.95 11.10
CA GLU A 489 12.95 21.25 11.75
C GLU A 489 14.20 20.58 11.10
N LYS A 490 14.00 19.69 10.11
CA LYS A 490 15.07 19.04 9.32
C LYS A 490 15.25 19.67 7.93
N SER A 491 14.34 20.51 7.48
CA SER A 491 14.42 21.21 6.20
C SER A 491 15.53 22.26 6.21
N SER A 492 16.09 22.50 5.03
CA SER A 492 17.14 23.49 4.81
C SER A 492 16.56 24.86 4.44
N GLU A 493 17.35 25.91 4.57
CA GLU A 493 17.00 27.28 4.13
C GLU A 493 16.92 27.45 2.59
N ASP A 494 17.14 26.36 1.86
CA ASP A 494 17.02 26.19 0.41
C ASP A 494 15.88 25.21 0.02
N ASP A 495 15.13 24.66 0.98
CA ASP A 495 13.94 23.85 0.69
C ASP A 495 12.73 24.76 0.37
N SER A 496 11.71 24.22 -0.29
CA SER A 496 10.43 24.91 -0.48
C SER A 496 9.29 23.93 -0.78
N LEU A 497 8.06 24.41 -0.68
CA LEU A 497 6.89 23.80 -1.31
C LEU A 497 6.50 24.64 -2.53
N GLY A 498 6.34 24.02 -3.70
CA GLY A 498 5.99 24.76 -4.92
C GLY A 498 5.41 23.91 -6.05
N LEU A 499 4.89 24.58 -7.07
CA LEU A 499 4.31 23.99 -8.27
C LEU A 499 5.40 23.62 -9.29
N ALA A 500 5.26 22.50 -9.98
CA ALA A 500 5.90 22.32 -11.28
C ALA A 500 5.18 21.28 -12.14
N GLY A 501 5.33 21.40 -13.45
CA GLY A 501 4.66 20.64 -14.51
C GLY A 501 5.07 21.21 -15.88
N GLN A 502 4.80 20.51 -16.98
CA GLN A 502 5.23 20.96 -18.32
C GLN A 502 4.21 21.86 -19.04
N SER A 503 3.05 22.11 -18.42
CA SER A 503 2.08 23.13 -18.83
C SER A 503 1.25 23.58 -17.63
N LEU A 504 0.51 24.69 -17.77
CA LEU A 504 -0.42 25.19 -16.75
C LEU A 504 -1.44 24.14 -16.27
N ARG A 505 -1.81 23.17 -17.12
CA ARG A 505 -2.77 22.10 -16.78
C ARG A 505 -2.14 20.94 -16.00
N GLU A 506 -0.82 20.90 -15.92
CA GLU A 506 -0.02 19.83 -15.31
C GLU A 506 0.72 20.28 -14.04
N LEU A 507 0.57 21.55 -13.64
CA LEU A 507 1.20 22.08 -12.43
C LEU A 507 0.69 21.31 -11.19
N GLN A 508 1.63 20.69 -10.47
CA GLN A 508 1.37 19.97 -9.24
C GLN A 508 2.30 20.44 -8.13
N TRP A 509 1.74 20.60 -6.92
CA TRP A 509 2.49 20.89 -5.71
C TRP A 509 3.43 19.75 -5.38
N ARG A 510 4.69 20.09 -5.11
CA ARG A 510 5.74 19.17 -4.65
C ARG A 510 6.62 19.87 -3.63
N LYS A 511 7.42 19.07 -2.91
CA LYS A 511 8.51 19.59 -2.09
C LYS A 511 9.80 19.64 -2.90
N PHE A 512 10.44 20.80 -2.94
CA PHE A 512 11.80 20.94 -3.42
C PHE A 512 12.77 20.81 -2.24
N VAL A 513 13.87 20.05 -2.45
CA VAL A 513 14.91 19.84 -1.45
C VAL A 513 16.18 20.50 -1.98
N ARG A 514 16.64 21.57 -1.34
CA ARG A 514 17.69 22.47 -1.87
C ARG A 514 17.43 22.93 -3.30
N GLY A 515 16.19 23.35 -3.55
CA GLY A 515 15.68 23.69 -4.87
C GLY A 515 14.79 24.92 -4.90
N ALA A 516 14.74 25.70 -3.81
CA ALA A 516 13.96 26.92 -3.73
C ALA A 516 14.37 27.93 -4.82
N THR A 517 13.39 28.58 -5.44
CA THR A 517 13.59 29.42 -6.63
C THR A 517 13.11 30.88 -6.55
N PRO A 518 13.10 31.56 -5.37
CA PRO A 518 12.46 32.86 -5.20
C PRO A 518 12.85 33.90 -6.27
N GLY A 519 11.85 34.36 -7.02
CA GLY A 519 11.97 35.31 -8.13
C GLY A 519 12.27 34.68 -9.48
N LYS A 520 12.10 33.36 -9.63
CA LYS A 520 12.32 32.57 -10.85
C LYS A 520 11.30 31.44 -10.90
N LEU A 521 11.01 30.93 -12.09
CA LEU A 521 10.15 29.74 -12.24
C LEU A 521 10.77 28.52 -11.56
N ASN A 522 9.91 27.66 -11.01
CA ASN A 522 10.29 26.47 -10.28
C ASN A 522 11.00 25.44 -11.15
N ILE A 523 11.80 24.56 -10.53
CA ILE A 523 12.58 23.55 -11.27
C ILE A 523 11.63 22.55 -11.95
N GLY A 524 11.58 22.62 -13.29
CA GLY A 524 10.72 21.78 -14.12
C GLY A 524 9.30 22.34 -14.32
N GLU A 525 9.09 23.62 -14.02
CA GLU A 525 7.89 24.38 -14.36
C GLU A 525 7.96 24.98 -15.77
N GLN A 526 6.86 24.90 -16.50
CA GLN A 526 6.61 25.63 -17.75
C GLN A 526 5.19 26.18 -17.75
N LEU A 527 5.05 27.46 -18.16
CA LEU A 527 3.78 28.21 -18.13
C LEU A 527 3.13 28.33 -19.53
N LEU A 528 3.50 27.48 -20.47
CA LEU A 528 3.03 27.47 -21.87
C LEU A 528 1.94 26.39 -22.11
#